data_AF-A0A2L2Z9K7-F1
#
_entry.id   AF-A0A2L2Z9K7-F1
#
_cell.length_a   1.000
_cell.length_b   1.000
_cell.length_c   1.000
_cell.angle_alpha   90.00
_cell.angle_beta   90.00
_cell.angle_gamma   90.00
#
_symmetry.space_group_name_H-M   'P 1'
#
loop_
_entity.id
_entity.type
_entity.pdbx_description
1 polymer ?
#
loop_
_entity_poly.entity_id
_entity_poly.type
_entity_poly.pdbx_seq_one_letter_code
_entity_poly.pdbx_strand_id
1 'polypeptide(L)' 'HDLEDGSGYLMCMKGAPERIMDRCSTIFIHGKEKVLDEDMKEAFNDAYLKLGGMEERVIIYYDYKLP' A
#
# COMPACT_ATOMS: atom_id res chain seq x y z
N HIS A 1 1.62 5.65 12.83
CA HIS A 1 1.65 6.84 11.96
C HIS A 1 2.35 7.95 12.72
N ASP A 2 3.62 7.73 13.07
CA ASP A 2 4.41 8.73 13.78
C ASP A 2 5.58 9.08 12.88
N LEU A 3 5.62 10.34 12.44
CA LEU A 3 6.84 10.90 11.89
C LEU A 3 7.76 11.10 13.10
N GLU A 4 8.72 10.17 13.30
CA GLU A 4 9.61 10.13 14.48
C GLU A 4 10.32 11.45 14.79
N ASP A 5 10.38 12.40 13.84
CA ASP A 5 11.10 13.66 13.99
C ASP A 5 10.20 14.90 14.07
N GLY A 6 8.87 14.77 13.95
CA GLY A 6 7.94 15.93 13.93
C GLY A 6 8.17 16.93 12.77
N SER A 7 9.16 16.67 11.91
CA SER A 7 9.51 17.47 10.75
C SER A 7 9.31 16.63 9.48
N GLY A 8 8.38 17.09 8.63
CA GLY A 8 8.05 16.44 7.36
C GLY A 8 6.55 16.44 7.07
N TYR A 9 6.21 16.31 5.79
CA TYR A 9 4.82 16.18 5.34
C TYR A 9 4.57 14.71 4.98
N LEU A 10 3.52 14.13 5.54
CA LEU A 10 3.04 12.81 5.15
C LEU A 10 1.89 12.97 4.17
N MET A 11 2.08 12.49 2.95
CA MET A 11 1.01 12.44 1.95
C MET A 11 0.27 11.11 2.09
N CYS A 12 -1.00 11.15 2.51
CA CYS A 12 -1.87 9.99 2.53
C CYS A 12 -2.79 10.01 1.31
N MET A 13 -2.83 8.92 0.54
CA MET A 13 -3.67 8.78 -0.63
C MET A 13 -4.52 7.51 -0.54
N LYS A 14 -5.71 7.57 -1.17
CA LYS A 14 -6.61 6.42 -1.33
C LYS A 14 -6.90 6.19 -2.80
N GLY A 15 -7.03 4.94 -3.22
CA GLY A 15 -7.24 4.63 -4.63
C GLY A 15 -7.58 3.17 -4.91
N ALA A 16 -7.76 2.89 -6.19
CA ALA A 16 -7.91 1.53 -6.70
C ALA A 16 -6.58 0.77 -6.58
N PRO A 17 -6.62 -0.53 -6.21
CA PRO A 17 -5.43 -1.34 -5.96
C PRO A 17 -4.48 -1.40 -7.15
N GLU A 18 -4.98 -1.59 -8.37
CA GLU A 18 -4.15 -1.67 -9.58
C GLU A 18 -3.29 -0.42 -9.79
N ARG A 19 -3.87 0.77 -9.53
CA ARG A 19 -3.15 2.05 -9.69
C ARG A 19 -2.11 2.28 -8.59
N ILE A 20 -2.31 1.70 -7.41
CA ILE A 20 -1.40 1.84 -6.29
C ILE A 20 -0.23 0.88 -6.46
N MET A 21 -0.50 -0.34 -6.93
CA MET A 21 0.54 -1.33 -7.19
C MET A 21 1.54 -0.90 -8.27
N ASP A 22 1.08 -0.12 -9.24
CA ASP A 22 1.94 0.46 -10.28
C ASP A 22 2.85 1.60 -9.75
N ARG A 23 2.45 2.26 -8.66
CA ARG A 23 3.15 3.45 -8.12
C ARG A 23 3.97 3.18 -6.85
N CYS A 24 3.68 2.10 -6.14
CA CYS A 24 4.37 1.76 -4.89
C CYS A 24 5.62 0.91 -5.17
N SER A 25 6.75 1.31 -4.60
CA SER A 25 8.02 0.56 -4.66
C SER A 25 8.30 -0.24 -3.40
N THR A 26 7.73 0.19 -2.27
CA THR A 26 7.90 -0.43 -0.96
C THR A 26 6.54 -0.77 -0.34
N ILE A 27 6.55 -1.73 0.58
CA ILE A 27 5.39 -2.12 1.38
C ILE A 27 5.80 -2.22 2.85
N PHE A 28 4.90 -1.80 3.72
CA PHE A 28 5.12 -1.83 5.15
C PHE A 28 4.49 -3.07 5.77
N ILE A 29 5.31 -4.00 6.27
CA ILE A 29 4.87 -5.27 6.85
C ILE A 29 5.55 -5.47 8.20
N HIS A 30 4.75 -5.73 9.25
CA HIS A 30 5.23 -5.95 10.62
C HIS A 30 6.16 -4.85 11.16
N GLY A 31 5.85 -3.59 10.89
CA GLY A 31 6.65 -2.46 11.40
C GLY A 31 7.95 -2.23 10.61
N LYS A 32 8.17 -2.92 9.48
CA LYS A 32 9.34 -2.75 8.64
C LYS A 32 8.93 -2.45 7.21
N GLU A 33 9.60 -1.48 6.62
CA GLU A 33 9.55 -1.24 5.19
C GLU A 33 10.34 -2.34 4.47
N LYS A 34 9.71 -2.94 3.46
CA LYS A 34 10.32 -3.92 2.56
C LYS A 34 10.11 -3.50 1.13
N VAL A 35 10.99 -3.95 0.24
CA VAL A 35 10.79 -3.80 -1.20
C VAL A 35 9.57 -4.60 -1.62
N LEU A 36 8.78 -4.04 -2.54
CA LEU A 36 7.64 -4.71 -3.10
C LEU A 36 8.10 -5.71 -4.19
N ASP A 37 8.45 -6.91 -3.75
CA ASP A 37 8.85 -8.02 -4.63
C ASP A 37 7.67 -8.61 -5.42
N GLU A 38 7.96 -9.36 -6.50
CA GLU A 38 6.93 -9.99 -7.35
C GLU A 38 6.03 -10.95 -6.56
N ASP A 39 6.59 -11.75 -5.64
CA ASP A 39 5.81 -12.64 -4.77
C ASP A 39 4.78 -11.87 -3.93
N MET A 40 5.15 -10.68 -3.44
CA MET A 40 4.22 -9.84 -2.67
C MET A 40 3.15 -9.22 -3.57
N LYS A 41 3.51 -8.90 -4.83
CA LYS A 41 2.54 -8.44 -5.83
C LYS A 41 1.50 -9.51 -6.14
N GLU A 42 1.93 -10.75 -6.34
CA GLU A 42 1.02 -11.87 -6.58
C GLU A 42 0.13 -12.14 -5.36
N ALA A 43 0.70 -12.19 -4.15
CA ALA A 43 -0.07 -12.39 -2.93
C ALA A 43 -1.14 -11.30 -2.71
N PHE A 44 -0.80 -10.04 -3.03
CA PHE A 44 -1.74 -8.93 -2.97
C PHE A 44 -2.86 -9.05 -4.02
N ASN A 45 -2.53 -9.42 -5.25
CA ASN A 45 -3.51 -9.63 -6.32
C ASN A 45 -4.47 -10.78 -6.00
N ASP A 46 -3.97 -11.89 -5.46
CA ASP A 46 -4.81 -13.01 -5.02
C ASP A 46 -5.78 -12.59 -3.91
N ALA A 47 -5.31 -11.84 -2.91
CA ALA A 47 -6.17 -11.27 -1.87
C ALA A 47 -7.22 -10.31 -2.44
N TYR A 48 -6.83 -9.45 -3.40
CA TYR A 48 -7.76 -8.53 -4.07
C TYR A 48 -8.83 -9.27 -4.88
N LEU A 49 -8.45 -10.30 -5.64
CA LEU A 49 -9.39 -11.13 -6.40
C LEU A 49 -10.38 -11.85 -5.50
N LYS A 50 -9.92 -12.38 -4.35
CA LYS A 50 -10.78 -13.02 -3.35
C LYS A 50 -11.81 -12.03 -2.79
N LEU A 51 -11.39 -10.81 -2.45
CA LEU A 51 -12.29 -9.77 -1.95
C LEU A 51 -13.25 -9.26 -3.03
N GLY A 52 -12.78 -9.12 -4.28
CA GLY A 52 -13.61 -8.71 -5.42
C GLY A 52 -14.71 -9.74 -5.76
N GLY A 53 -14.45 -11.02 -5.51
CA GLY A 53 -15.44 -12.09 -5.66
C GLY A 53 -16.58 -12.06 -4.65
N MET A 54 -16.45 -11.30 -3.56
CA MET A 54 -17.46 -11.16 -2.50
C MET A 54 -18.38 -9.94 -2.72
N GLU A 55 -18.32 -9.29 -3.90
CA GLU A 55 -19.00 -8.02 -4.21
C GLU A 55 -18.60 -6.85 -3.29
N GLU A 56 -17.48 -6.99 -2.58
CA GLU A 56 -16.98 -5.96 -1.67
C GLU A 56 -16.15 -4.91 -2.42
N ARG A 57 -16.32 -3.64 -2.03
CA ARG A 57 -15.51 -2.55 -2.56
C ARG A 57 -14.22 -2.42 -1.78
N VAL A 58 -13.10 -2.78 -2.40
CA VAL A 58 -11.78 -2.61 -1.82
C VAL A 58 -11.24 -1.21 -2.10
N ILE A 59 -10.83 -0.51 -1.06
CA ILE A 59 -10.11 0.76 -1.14
C ILE A 59 -8.77 0.56 -0.47
N ILE A 60 -7.69 0.93 -1.17
CA ILE A 60 -6.34 0.85 -0.62
C ILE A 60 -5.92 2.23 -0.15
N TYR A 61 -5.24 2.26 0.99
CA TYR A 61 -4.59 3.43 1.56
C TYR A 61 -3.08 3.25 1.46
N TYR A 62 -2.38 4.31 1.08
CA TYR A 62 -0.92 4.36 1.14
C TYR A 62 -0.46 5.74 1.57
N ASP A 63 0.71 5.77 2.18
CA ASP A 63 1.37 6.96 2.66
C ASP A 63 2.74 7.13 2.00
N TYR A 64 3.13 8.39 1.81
CA TYR A 64 4.42 8.75 1.25
C TYR A 64 5.00 9.92 2.03
N LYS A 65 6.22 9.74 2.56
CA LYS A 65 6.94 10.81 3.24
C LYS A 65 7.52 11.76 2.20
N LEU A 66 7.04 13.00 2.19
CA LEU A 66 7.59 14.05 1.34
C LEU A 66 8.93 14.53 1.92
N PRO A 67 9.90 14.91 1.05
CA PRO A 67 11.17 15.48 1.45
C PRO A 67 11.02 16.85 2.13
#